data_AF-A0A8B8CYH5-F1
#
_entry.id   AF-A0A8B8CYH5-F1
#
_cell.length_a   1.000
_cell.length_b   1.000
_cell.length_c   1.000
_cell.angle_alpha   90.00
_cell.angle_beta   90.00
_cell.angle_gamma   90.00
#
_symmetry.space_group_name_H-M   'P 1'
#
loop_
_entity.id
_entity.type
_entity.pdbx_description
1 polymer ?
#
loop_
_entity_poly.entity_id
_entity_poly.type
_entity_poly.pdbx_seq_one_letter_code
_entity_poly.pdbx_strand_id
1 'polypeptide(L)'
;MSRWSIGAHVSRSETKTTYNITWYARSRNCKKQPTYCNLESGWRKCGNISELINYVKHGSSIKVLNPQNGYVTSLTNIQLDTQAVAGQYPWHVSQTQVGSHFEMQQNVYWWATIWSTTGQLEMSRWNVGEHTSRGLSSENTAMEWIVDDCWTLAYSHSSSGNEIDGSLELLIGAVLAGKRVRVKFSDSMLWKQIICM
;
A
#
# COMPACT_ATOMS: atom_id res chain seq x y z
N MET A 1 -22.87 5.07 -9.14
CA MET A 1 -21.65 5.91 -9.06
C MET A 1 -21.81 6.82 -7.85
N SER A 2 -21.17 6.49 -6.72
CA SER A 2 -21.26 7.30 -5.51
C SER A 2 -20.53 8.63 -5.73
N ARG A 3 -21.22 9.76 -5.60
CA ARG A 3 -20.62 11.09 -5.75
C ARG A 3 -20.51 11.74 -4.38
N TRP A 4 -19.42 11.41 -3.70
CA TRP A 4 -18.92 12.18 -2.56
C TRP A 4 -17.99 13.25 -3.10
N SER A 5 -18.16 14.50 -2.69
CA SER A 5 -17.04 15.45 -2.80
C SER A 5 -15.99 14.98 -1.81
N ILE A 6 -14.81 14.59 -2.29
CA ILE A 6 -13.68 14.26 -1.42
C ILE A 6 -13.40 15.52 -0.58
N GLY A 7 -13.76 15.47 0.70
CA GLY A 7 -13.62 16.60 1.64
C GLY A 7 -14.90 17.36 2.02
N ALA A 8 -16.11 16.91 1.66
CA ALA A 8 -17.35 17.54 2.14
C ALA A 8 -18.27 16.57 2.92
N HIS A 9 -18.96 17.10 3.94
CA HIS A 9 -19.85 16.37 4.86
C HIS A 9 -21.29 16.20 4.32
N VAL A 10 -21.61 16.72 3.12
CA VAL A 10 -22.97 16.70 2.57
C VAL A 10 -23.15 15.50 1.65
N SER A 11 -23.95 14.52 2.09
CA SER A 11 -24.44 13.45 1.22
C SER A 11 -25.38 14.04 0.17
N ARG A 12 -25.12 13.77 -1.11
CA ARG A 12 -25.92 14.26 -2.25
C ARG A 12 -26.88 13.20 -2.80
N SER A 13 -27.47 12.38 -1.93
CA SER A 13 -28.28 11.20 -2.23
C SER A 13 -27.46 9.98 -2.71
N GLU A 14 -27.96 8.78 -2.40
CA GLU A 14 -27.34 7.51 -2.76
C GLU A 14 -28.17 6.80 -3.83
N THR A 15 -27.50 6.33 -4.89
CA THR A 15 -28.11 5.47 -5.90
C THR A 15 -27.30 4.18 -5.99
N LYS A 16 -27.93 3.05 -5.67
CA LYS A 16 -27.35 1.72 -5.75
C LYS A 16 -27.80 1.07 -7.06
N THR A 17 -26.85 0.64 -7.88
CA THR A 17 -27.15 0.05 -9.19
C THR A 17 -26.15 -1.08 -9.44
N THR A 18 -26.67 -2.23 -9.85
CA THR A 18 -25.87 -3.42 -10.13
C THR A 18 -25.47 -3.45 -11.60
N TYR A 19 -24.21 -3.79 -11.87
CA TYR A 19 -23.68 -3.94 -13.23
C TYR A 19 -22.93 -5.26 -13.35
N ASN A 20 -22.86 -5.80 -14.56
CA ASN A 20 -21.89 -6.86 -14.87
C ASN A 20 -20.48 -6.26 -14.78
N ILE A 21 -19.63 -6.82 -13.92
CA ILE A 21 -18.25 -6.37 -13.73
C ILE A 21 -17.31 -7.49 -14.18
N THR A 22 -16.38 -7.18 -15.07
CA THR A 22 -15.31 -8.09 -15.48
C THR A 22 -14.02 -7.67 -14.80
N TRP A 23 -13.34 -8.62 -14.17
CA TRP A 23 -12.08 -8.39 -13.47
C TRP A 23 -10.91 -8.91 -14.28
N TYR A 24 -9.88 -8.09 -14.45
CA TYR A 24 -8.62 -8.48 -15.07
C TYR A 24 -7.55 -8.56 -13.97
N ALA A 25 -6.75 -9.62 -13.98
CA ALA A 25 -5.62 -9.78 -13.07
C ALA A 25 -4.30 -9.75 -13.86
N ARG A 26 -3.27 -9.15 -13.26
CA ARG A 26 -1.91 -9.13 -13.83
C ARG A 26 -1.39 -10.58 -13.97
N SER A 27 -0.62 -10.85 -15.03
CA SER A 27 -0.10 -12.18 -15.36
C SER A 27 0.75 -12.81 -14.24
N ARG A 28 0.72 -14.15 -14.15
CA ARG A 28 1.13 -15.00 -13.00
C ARG A 28 2.65 -15.30 -12.88
N ASN A 29 3.52 -14.59 -13.59
CA ASN A 29 4.97 -14.86 -13.52
C ASN A 29 5.68 -14.20 -12.32
N CYS A 30 4.97 -13.40 -11.50
CA CYS A 30 5.49 -12.86 -10.23
C CYS A 30 5.29 -13.90 -9.09
N LYS A 31 6.11 -13.88 -8.02
CA LYS A 31 6.04 -14.86 -6.90
C LYS A 31 4.63 -15.01 -6.32
N LYS A 32 4.14 -16.26 -6.19
CA LYS A 32 2.79 -16.59 -5.69
C LYS A 32 2.70 -16.69 -4.16
N GLN A 33 3.83 -16.87 -3.49
CA GLN A 33 3.91 -17.06 -2.04
C GLN A 33 4.30 -15.74 -1.37
N PRO A 34 3.85 -15.48 -0.14
CA PRO A 34 4.35 -14.34 0.61
C PRO A 34 5.88 -14.43 0.75
N THR A 35 6.55 -13.31 0.52
CA THR A 35 8.00 -13.19 0.69
C THR A 35 8.39 -13.31 2.17
N TYR A 36 7.50 -12.88 3.07
CA TYR A 36 7.65 -13.00 4.51
C TYR A 36 6.26 -13.12 5.15
N CYS A 37 6.16 -13.86 6.24
CA CYS A 37 4.97 -13.80 7.08
C CYS A 37 5.31 -13.90 8.57
N ASN A 38 4.54 -13.18 9.39
CA ASN A 38 4.67 -13.18 10.83
C ASN A 38 3.37 -13.57 11.52
N LEU A 39 3.50 -14.13 12.72
CA LEU A 39 2.41 -14.34 13.67
C LEU A 39 2.00 -12.99 14.30
N GLU A 40 0.91 -13.00 15.06
CA GLU A 40 0.45 -11.82 15.83
C GLU A 40 1.53 -11.28 16.76
N SER A 41 2.33 -12.17 17.33
CA SER A 41 3.46 -11.85 18.20
C SER A 41 4.69 -11.30 17.47
N GLY A 42 4.63 -11.14 16.14
CA GLY A 42 5.75 -10.69 15.31
C GLY A 42 6.75 -11.79 14.96
N TRP A 43 6.65 -12.97 15.57
CA TRP A 43 7.51 -14.10 15.25
C TRP A 43 7.33 -14.53 13.81
N ARG A 44 8.45 -14.77 13.12
CA ARG A 44 8.46 -15.29 11.75
C ARG A 44 7.70 -16.61 11.67
N LYS A 45 6.71 -16.67 10.79
CA LYS A 45 5.98 -17.88 10.39
C LYS A 45 6.55 -18.48 9.09
N CYS A 46 6.92 -17.65 8.12
CA CYS A 46 7.45 -18.09 6.83
C CYS A 46 8.30 -17.02 6.14
N GLY A 47 8.98 -17.42 5.06
CA GLY A 47 9.79 -16.52 4.23
C GLY A 47 11.01 -15.97 4.96
N ASN A 48 11.59 -14.89 4.43
CA ASN A 48 12.83 -14.30 4.96
C ASN A 48 12.71 -12.76 5.01
N ILE A 49 12.91 -12.19 6.22
CA ILE A 49 12.82 -10.74 6.42
C ILE A 49 13.90 -9.98 5.63
N SER A 50 15.11 -10.54 5.51
CA SER A 50 16.19 -9.94 4.72
C SER A 50 15.84 -9.89 3.24
N GLU A 51 15.10 -10.89 2.74
CA GLU A 51 14.61 -10.91 1.37
C GLU A 51 13.52 -9.85 1.15
N LEU A 52 12.55 -9.73 2.08
CA LEU A 52 11.56 -8.65 2.05
C LEU A 52 12.24 -7.27 2.07
N ILE A 53 13.19 -7.06 2.99
CA ILE A 53 13.99 -5.83 3.07
C ILE A 53 14.70 -5.57 1.74
N ASN A 54 15.27 -6.60 1.11
CA ASN A 54 15.93 -6.46 -0.18
C ASN A 54 14.95 -5.98 -1.26
N TYR A 55 13.76 -6.58 -1.36
CA TYR A 55 12.75 -6.14 -2.31
C TYR A 55 12.29 -4.70 -2.07
N VAL A 56 12.10 -4.31 -0.81
CA VAL A 56 11.78 -2.92 -0.45
C VAL A 56 12.92 -2.00 -0.86
N LYS A 57 14.19 -2.37 -0.60
CA LYS A 57 15.38 -1.58 -1.00
C LYS A 57 15.50 -1.37 -2.51
N HIS A 58 14.87 -2.23 -3.31
CA HIS A 58 14.80 -2.15 -4.78
C HIS A 58 13.48 -1.56 -5.30
N GLY A 59 12.64 -0.98 -4.43
CA GLY A 59 11.45 -0.22 -4.83
C GLY A 59 10.21 -1.05 -5.15
N SER A 60 10.24 -2.35 -4.84
CA SER A 60 9.13 -3.27 -5.09
C SER A 60 7.86 -2.82 -4.37
N SER A 61 6.69 -3.10 -4.93
CA SER A 61 5.45 -2.80 -4.20
C SER A 61 5.17 -3.87 -3.18
N ILE A 62 4.72 -3.46 -2.01
CA ILE A 62 4.36 -4.37 -0.94
C ILE A 62 2.86 -4.32 -0.74
N LYS A 63 2.25 -5.50 -0.73
CA LYS A 63 0.91 -5.71 -0.19
C LYS A 63 1.03 -6.49 1.11
N VAL A 64 0.14 -6.20 2.04
CA VAL A 64 -0.02 -6.98 3.26
C VAL A 64 -1.42 -7.60 3.26
N LEU A 65 -1.47 -8.90 3.54
CA LEU A 65 -2.68 -9.67 3.75
C LEU A 65 -2.76 -10.01 5.24
N ASN A 66 -3.91 -9.72 5.84
CA ASN A 66 -4.29 -10.31 7.12
C ASN A 66 -4.99 -11.66 6.84
N PRO A 67 -4.36 -12.81 7.15
CA PRO A 67 -4.90 -14.12 6.80
C PRO A 67 -6.14 -14.50 7.63
N GLN A 68 -6.44 -13.78 8.72
CA GLN A 68 -7.57 -14.10 9.59
C GLN A 68 -8.89 -13.58 9.04
N ASN A 69 -8.88 -12.40 8.42
CA ASN A 69 -10.08 -11.74 7.89
C ASN A 69 -10.03 -11.51 6.37
N GLY A 70 -8.94 -11.89 5.72
CA GLY A 70 -8.78 -11.74 4.26
C GLY A 70 -8.56 -10.30 3.81
N TYR A 71 -8.34 -9.35 4.72
CA TYR A 71 -8.10 -7.96 4.37
C TYR A 71 -6.74 -7.82 3.68
N VAL A 72 -6.72 -7.21 2.50
CA VAL A 72 -5.51 -6.96 1.72
C VAL A 72 -5.37 -5.48 1.46
N THR A 73 -4.20 -4.91 1.72
CA THR A 73 -3.89 -3.53 1.33
C THR A 73 -2.53 -3.38 0.67
N SER A 74 -2.38 -2.33 -0.14
CA SER A 74 -1.12 -1.95 -0.79
C SER A 74 -0.47 -0.79 -0.01
N LEU A 75 0.73 -1.02 0.49
CA LEU A 75 1.44 -0.03 1.31
C LEU A 75 2.00 1.09 0.41
N THR A 76 1.74 2.34 0.79
CA THR A 76 2.12 3.52 -0.01
C THR A 76 3.33 4.27 0.51
N ASN A 77 3.60 4.18 1.81
CA ASN A 77 4.80 4.73 2.44
C ASN A 77 5.43 3.63 3.27
N ILE A 78 6.64 3.21 2.93
CA ILE A 78 7.31 2.05 3.56
C ILE A 78 8.61 2.53 4.19
N GLN A 79 8.78 2.16 5.45
CA GLN A 79 9.95 2.39 6.27
C GLN A 79 10.68 1.09 6.52
N LEU A 80 12.00 1.20 6.61
CA LEU A 80 12.88 0.09 6.96
C LEU A 80 13.59 0.39 8.26
N ASP A 81 13.68 -0.63 9.09
CA ASP A 81 14.72 -0.76 10.11
C ASP A 81 15.59 -1.98 9.73
N THR A 82 16.75 -2.12 10.37
CA THR A 82 17.65 -3.28 10.27
C THR A 82 16.95 -4.62 10.49
N GLN A 83 15.87 -4.65 11.28
CA GLN A 83 15.16 -5.88 11.65
C GLN A 83 13.68 -5.91 11.25
N ALA A 84 13.11 -4.80 10.77
CA ALA A 84 11.68 -4.70 10.53
C ALA A 84 11.35 -3.89 9.27
N VAL A 85 10.18 -4.22 8.70
CA VAL A 85 9.54 -3.43 7.66
C VAL A 85 8.22 -2.92 8.23
N ALA A 86 7.99 -1.62 8.11
CA ALA A 86 6.70 -1.01 8.43
C ALA A 86 6.18 -0.25 7.22
N GLY A 87 4.87 -0.24 7.01
CA GLY A 87 4.30 0.56 5.94
C GLY A 87 2.90 1.05 6.22
N GLN A 88 2.59 2.20 5.64
CA GLN A 88 1.34 2.91 5.83
C GLN A 88 0.40 2.65 4.66
N TYR A 89 -0.89 2.52 4.98
CA TYR A 89 -1.96 2.69 4.03
C TYR A 89 -2.97 3.71 4.57
N PRO A 90 -2.91 4.97 4.10
CA PRO A 90 -3.79 6.02 4.59
C PRO A 90 -5.10 6.15 3.80
N TRP A 91 -5.30 5.38 2.72
CA TRP A 91 -6.35 5.60 1.73
C TRP A 91 -7.53 4.63 1.84
N HIS A 92 -7.96 4.26 3.04
CA HIS A 92 -9.17 3.46 3.23
C HIS A 92 -10.35 4.35 3.64
N VAL A 93 -11.48 4.18 2.96
CA VAL A 93 -12.77 4.75 3.35
C VAL A 93 -13.64 3.65 3.95
N SER A 94 -14.29 3.91 5.07
CA SER A 94 -15.04 2.88 5.81
C SER A 94 -16.12 2.21 4.96
N GLN A 95 -16.16 0.88 5.07
CA GLN A 95 -17.12 0.02 4.40
C GLN A 95 -17.77 -0.94 5.40
N THR A 96 -18.92 -1.49 5.03
CA THR A 96 -19.64 -2.53 5.77
C THR A 96 -20.09 -3.61 4.80
N GLN A 97 -20.16 -4.85 5.28
CA GLN A 97 -20.73 -5.94 4.51
C GLN A 97 -22.26 -5.94 4.68
N VAL A 98 -23.00 -6.06 3.57
CA VAL A 98 -24.46 -6.20 3.54
C VAL A 98 -24.76 -7.44 2.71
N GLY A 99 -25.12 -8.55 3.36
CA GLY A 99 -25.27 -9.84 2.66
C GLY A 99 -23.95 -10.30 2.03
N SER A 100 -23.91 -10.40 0.69
CA SER A 100 -22.76 -10.89 -0.07
C SER A 100 -21.94 -9.78 -0.75
N HIS A 101 -22.20 -8.51 -0.47
CA HIS A 101 -21.45 -7.37 -1.03
C HIS A 101 -21.03 -6.38 0.04
N PHE A 102 -20.17 -5.42 -0.34
CA PHE A 102 -19.70 -4.35 0.52
C PHE A 102 -20.30 -3.01 0.08
N GLU A 103 -20.65 -2.18 1.05
CA GLU A 103 -21.18 -0.84 0.87
C GLU A 103 -20.43 0.16 1.75
N MET A 104 -20.48 1.46 1.42
CA MET A 104 -20.00 2.49 2.33
C MET A 104 -20.88 2.56 3.57
N GLN A 105 -20.29 2.86 4.72
CA GLN A 105 -21.07 3.06 5.95
C GLN A 105 -21.83 4.39 5.87
N GLN A 106 -23.00 4.51 6.52
CA GLN A 106 -23.74 5.79 6.55
C GLN A 106 -22.92 6.92 7.21
N ASN A 107 -22.18 6.59 8.28
CA ASN A 107 -21.25 7.49 8.95
C ASN A 107 -19.82 7.21 8.49
N VAL A 108 -19.50 7.63 7.26
CA VAL A 108 -18.23 7.37 6.56
C VAL A 108 -17.04 8.00 7.31
N TYR A 109 -15.91 7.28 7.36
CA TYR A 109 -14.65 7.79 7.91
C TYR A 109 -13.44 7.32 7.10
N TRP A 110 -12.36 8.10 7.16
CA TRP A 110 -11.01 7.70 6.76
C TRP A 110 -10.42 6.75 7.79
N TRP A 111 -9.81 5.65 7.34
CA TRP A 111 -9.08 4.71 8.18
C TRP A 111 -7.63 4.62 7.69
N ALA A 112 -6.72 5.27 8.40
CA ALA A 112 -5.30 5.18 8.14
C ALA A 112 -4.68 4.05 8.97
N THR A 113 -3.83 3.24 8.35
CA THR A 113 -3.20 2.09 9.01
C THR A 113 -1.70 2.09 8.84
N ILE A 114 -0.98 1.59 9.85
CA ILE A 114 0.45 1.24 9.79
C ILE A 114 0.58 -0.24 10.12
N TRP A 115 1.20 -0.99 9.22
CA TRP A 115 1.44 -2.43 9.34
C TRP A 115 2.91 -2.66 9.56
N SER A 116 3.29 -3.48 10.55
CA SER A 116 4.68 -3.78 10.89
C SER A 116 4.94 -5.27 10.94
N THR A 117 6.10 -5.71 10.44
CA THR A 117 6.55 -7.12 10.52
C THR A 117 6.71 -7.62 11.96
N THR A 118 6.66 -6.72 12.95
CA THR A 118 6.61 -7.02 14.39
C THR A 118 5.23 -7.53 14.85
N GLY A 119 4.25 -7.65 13.95
CA GLY A 119 2.87 -8.03 14.28
C GLY A 119 1.98 -6.85 14.63
N GLN A 120 2.55 -5.66 14.83
CA GLN A 120 1.79 -4.49 15.25
C GLN A 120 1.05 -3.85 14.08
N LEU A 121 -0.26 -3.68 14.24
CA LEU A 121 -1.15 -2.90 13.38
C LEU A 121 -1.63 -1.68 14.15
N GLU A 122 -1.26 -0.49 13.69
CA GLU A 122 -1.78 0.76 14.21
C GLU A 122 -2.86 1.33 13.29
N MET A 123 -3.86 1.96 13.89
CA MET A 123 -5.03 2.46 13.21
C MET A 123 -5.40 3.84 13.72
N SER A 124 -5.70 4.74 12.79
CA SER A 124 -6.26 6.05 13.07
C SER A 124 -7.51 6.28 12.23
N ARG A 125 -8.57 6.82 12.84
CA ARG A 125 -9.86 7.05 12.18
C ARG A 125 -10.25 8.51 12.24
N TRP A 126 -10.72 9.07 11.13
CA TRP A 126 -11.12 10.47 11.01
C TRP A 126 -12.39 10.62 10.20
N ASN A 127 -13.29 11.53 10.58
CA ASN A 127 -14.48 11.82 9.77
C ASN A 127 -14.09 12.27 8.35
N VAL A 128 -14.87 11.90 7.36
CA VAL A 128 -14.69 12.43 6.00
C VAL A 128 -15.26 13.85 5.95
N GLY A 129 -14.48 14.80 5.42
CA GLY A 129 -14.90 16.19 5.25
C GLY A 129 -14.76 17.08 6.50
N GLU A 130 -14.16 16.54 7.56
CA GLU A 130 -13.87 17.24 8.80
C GLU A 130 -12.51 16.80 9.35
N HIS A 131 -11.86 17.63 10.15
CA HIS A 131 -10.66 17.24 10.90
C HIS A 131 -11.03 16.72 12.31
N THR A 132 -11.99 15.79 12.36
CA THR A 132 -12.52 15.23 13.61
C THR A 132 -11.99 13.81 13.79
N SER A 133 -11.15 13.60 14.82
CA SER A 133 -10.64 12.28 15.17
C SER A 133 -11.75 11.39 15.74
N ARG A 134 -11.82 10.14 15.29
CA ARG A 134 -12.69 9.08 15.83
C ARG A 134 -11.92 8.11 16.73
N GLY A 135 -10.68 8.43 17.05
CA GLY A 135 -9.82 7.65 17.93
C GLY A 135 -8.66 6.94 17.22
N LEU A 136 -7.73 6.49 18.06
CA LEU A 136 -6.56 5.70 17.72
C LEU A 136 -6.71 4.33 18.37
N SER A 137 -6.25 3.29 17.69
CA SER A 137 -6.20 1.94 18.25
C SER A 137 -4.99 1.20 17.68
N SER A 138 -4.47 0.25 18.45
CA SER A 138 -3.45 -0.68 17.99
C SER A 138 -3.83 -2.09 18.40
N GLU A 139 -3.40 -3.06 17.60
CA GLU A 139 -3.55 -4.47 17.88
C GLU A 139 -2.38 -5.27 17.31
N ASN A 140 -2.28 -6.52 17.73
CA ASN A 140 -1.36 -7.48 17.18
C ASN A 140 -2.10 -8.38 16.19
N THR A 141 -1.56 -8.57 14.99
CA THR A 141 -2.19 -9.41 13.97
C THR A 141 -1.16 -10.17 13.13
N ALA A 142 -1.55 -11.35 12.66
CA ALA A 142 -0.74 -12.11 11.72
C ALA A 142 -0.74 -11.40 10.36
N MET A 143 0.38 -11.46 9.65
CA MET A 143 0.55 -10.74 8.39
C MET A 143 1.31 -11.58 7.38
N GLU A 144 0.84 -11.53 6.13
CA GLU A 144 1.52 -12.09 4.97
C GLU A 144 1.95 -10.94 4.03
N TRP A 145 3.26 -10.83 3.82
CA TRP A 145 3.90 -9.75 3.07
C TRP A 145 4.18 -10.22 1.65
N ILE A 146 3.45 -9.65 0.70
CA ILE A 146 3.46 -10.05 -0.69
C ILE A 146 4.16 -8.95 -1.50
N VAL A 147 5.19 -9.35 -2.23
CA VAL A 147 5.97 -8.45 -3.07
C VAL A 147 5.46 -8.52 -4.50
N ASP A 148 5.17 -7.36 -5.09
CA ASP A 148 5.14 -7.20 -6.53
C ASP A 148 6.57 -6.86 -6.97
N ASP A 149 7.29 -7.87 -7.44
CA ASP A 149 8.71 -7.83 -7.85
C ASP A 149 8.88 -7.39 -9.31
N CYS A 150 7.79 -7.08 -9.99
CA CYS A 150 7.76 -6.77 -11.40
C CYS A 150 8.07 -5.27 -11.66
N TRP A 151 9.03 -4.70 -10.90
CA TRP A 151 9.59 -3.34 -10.98
C TRP A 151 11.07 -3.41 -11.41
N THR A 152 11.50 -2.54 -12.32
CA THR A 152 12.87 -2.52 -12.87
C THR A 152 13.52 -1.16 -12.63
N LEU A 153 14.82 -1.15 -12.32
CA LEU A 153 15.60 0.09 -12.26
C LEU A 153 15.61 0.74 -13.65
N ALA A 154 15.20 2.01 -13.73
CA ALA A 154 15.22 2.77 -14.98
C ALA A 154 16.45 3.68 -15.08
N TYR A 155 16.83 4.33 -13.97
CA TYR A 155 17.95 5.28 -13.90
C TYR A 155 18.38 5.50 -12.45
N SER A 156 19.68 5.69 -12.23
CA SER A 156 20.26 6.16 -10.97
C SER A 156 21.48 7.04 -11.26
N HIS A 157 21.77 7.97 -10.35
CA HIS A 157 22.91 8.87 -10.48
C HIS A 157 23.62 9.09 -9.14
N SER A 158 24.87 9.52 -9.20
CA SER A 158 25.67 9.90 -8.03
C SER A 158 25.15 11.19 -7.41
N SER A 159 25.66 11.56 -6.23
CA SER A 159 25.37 12.85 -5.60
C SER A 159 25.80 14.05 -6.46
N SER A 160 26.73 13.85 -7.40
CA SER A 160 27.15 14.86 -8.38
C SER A 160 26.28 14.89 -9.65
N GLY A 161 25.27 14.03 -9.75
CA GLY A 161 24.37 13.94 -10.91
C GLY A 161 24.88 13.06 -12.05
N ASN A 162 26.01 12.37 -11.88
CA ASN A 162 26.55 11.47 -12.91
C ASN A 162 25.78 10.15 -12.92
N GLU A 163 25.38 9.66 -14.10
CA GLU A 163 24.72 8.36 -14.25
C GLU A 163 25.56 7.22 -13.64
N ILE A 164 24.90 6.31 -12.92
CA ILE A 164 25.52 5.12 -12.30
C ILE A 164 24.99 3.83 -12.93
N ASP A 165 23.68 3.71 -13.12
CA ASP A 165 23.02 2.51 -13.64
C ASP A 165 21.67 2.89 -14.28
N GLY A 166 21.20 2.07 -15.23
CA GLY A 166 20.10 2.43 -16.14
C GLY A 166 20.50 3.54 -17.11
N SER A 167 19.52 4.28 -17.64
CA SER A 167 19.79 5.50 -18.41
C SER A 167 18.67 6.54 -18.28
N LEU A 168 19.03 7.81 -18.37
CA LEU A 168 18.03 8.89 -18.35
C LEU A 168 17.01 8.73 -19.49
N GLU A 169 17.45 8.23 -20.65
CA GLU A 169 16.58 7.92 -21.79
C GLU A 169 15.54 6.84 -21.45
N LEU A 170 15.94 5.76 -20.78
CA LEU A 170 15.02 4.71 -20.34
C LEU A 170 13.99 5.24 -19.34
N LEU A 171 14.39 6.12 -18.43
CA LEU A 171 13.47 6.78 -17.50
C LEU A 171 12.47 7.66 -18.25
N ILE A 172 12.95 8.52 -19.16
CA ILE A 172 12.08 9.39 -19.99
C ILE A 172 11.11 8.55 -20.80
N GLY A 173 11.59 7.51 -21.48
CA GLY A 173 10.76 6.59 -22.26
C GLY A 173 9.70 5.89 -21.40
N ALA A 174 10.04 5.48 -20.18
CA ALA A 174 9.09 4.90 -19.25
C ALA A 174 8.00 5.90 -18.83
N VAL A 175 8.37 7.14 -18.51
CA VAL A 175 7.42 8.22 -18.16
C VAL A 175 6.49 8.52 -19.34
N LEU A 176 7.04 8.71 -20.54
CA LEU A 176 6.26 9.01 -21.75
C LEU A 176 5.32 7.86 -22.14
N ALA A 177 5.68 6.62 -21.82
CA ALA A 177 4.82 5.45 -22.00
C ALA A 177 3.74 5.30 -20.90
N GLY A 178 3.61 6.26 -19.98
CA GLY A 178 2.63 6.23 -18.89
C GLY A 178 2.93 5.19 -17.80
N LYS A 179 4.18 4.69 -17.72
CA LYS A 179 4.56 3.77 -16.63
C LYS A 179 4.59 4.53 -15.32
N ARG A 180 4.15 3.88 -14.23
CA ARG A 180 4.30 4.42 -12.89
C ARG A 180 5.79 4.47 -12.53
N VAL A 181 6.26 5.63 -12.06
CA VAL A 181 7.66 5.84 -11.63
C VAL A 181 7.72 6.03 -10.11
N ARG A 182 8.83 5.61 -9.51
CA ARG A 182 9.12 5.78 -8.08
C ARG A 182 10.55 6.29 -7.93
N VAL A 183 10.77 7.10 -6.90
CA VAL A 183 12.10 7.63 -6.59
C VAL A 183 12.53 7.15 -5.20
N LYS A 184 13.83 6.83 -5.10
CA LYS A 184 14.53 6.52 -3.87
C LYS A 184 15.55 7.62 -3.61
N PHE A 185 15.63 8.13 -2.39
CA PHE A 185 16.71 9.04 -1.98
C PHE A 185 17.75 8.27 -1.17
N SER A 186 19.03 8.50 -1.42
CA SER A 186 20.14 7.77 -0.79
C SER A 186 20.29 8.03 0.70
N ASP A 187 19.88 9.21 1.19
CA ASP A 187 20.05 9.64 2.60
C ASP A 187 18.77 9.60 3.45
N SER A 188 17.74 8.89 2.99
CA SER A 188 16.62 8.59 3.87
C SER A 188 16.05 7.23 3.51
N MET A 189 15.75 6.42 4.53
CA MET A 189 15.00 5.16 4.41
C MET A 189 13.53 5.40 3.99
N LEU A 190 13.25 6.50 3.27
CA LEU A 190 11.95 6.99 2.85
C LEU A 190 11.74 6.74 1.35
N TRP A 191 10.70 5.98 1.04
CA TRP A 191 10.17 5.89 -0.32
C TRP A 191 9.07 6.93 -0.51
N LYS A 192 9.29 7.90 -1.39
CA LYS A 192 8.22 8.82 -1.84
C LYS A 192 7.72 8.38 -3.21
N GLN A 193 6.44 8.10 -3.29
CA GLN A 193 5.77 7.91 -4.56
C GLN A 193 5.37 9.27 -5.12
N ILE A 194 5.92 9.62 -6.28
CA ILE A 194 5.46 10.77 -7.05
C ILE A 194 4.25 10.30 -7.84
N ILE A 195 3.07 10.85 -7.55
CA ILE A 195 1.90 10.73 -8.42
C ILE A 195 2.09 11.83 -9.47
N CYS A 196 2.52 11.47 -10.67
CA CYS A 196 2.30 12.35 -11.82
C CYS A 196 0.79 12.29 -12.13
N MET A 197 0.10 13.38 -11.82
CA MET A 197 -1.27 13.62 -12.30
C MET A 197 -1.23 14.13 -13.74
#